data_AF-A0AAU9R2A8-F1
#
_entry.id   AF-A0AAU9R2A8-F1
#
_cell.length_a   1.000
_cell.length_b   1.000
_cell.length_c   1.000
_cell.angle_alpha   90.00
_cell.angle_beta   90.00
_cell.angle_gamma   90.00
#
_symmetry.space_group_name_H-M   'P 1'
#
loop_
_entity.id
_entity.type
_entity.pdbx_description
1 polymer ?
#
loop_
_entity_poly.entity_id
_entity_poly.type
_entity_poly.pdbx_seq_one_letter_code
_entity_poly.pdbx_strand_id
1 'polypeptide(L)'
;MITSIKLLEANQILAQVLDSERGSEINVKKFCKLAACSRPTFYAHYGSMRQLSAELLLKKLDQHLYFATSNYGNGLKRLLTYMEKERCFILNLLALIDAEKGSQQL
;
A
#
# COMPACT_ATOMS: atom_id res chain seq x y z
N MET A 1 9.15 10.80 3.49
CA MET A 1 8.74 9.74 4.42
C MET A 1 7.40 10.15 4.99
N ILE A 2 6.37 9.36 4.71
CA ILE A 2 4.99 9.58 5.16
C ILE A 2 4.95 9.28 6.66
N THR A 3 4.26 10.11 7.45
CA THR A 3 4.16 9.88 8.89
C THR A 3 3.37 8.62 9.19
N SER A 4 3.71 7.91 10.27
CA SER A 4 3.04 6.65 10.66
C SER A 4 1.50 6.80 10.79
N ILE A 5 1.03 7.95 11.29
CA ILE A 5 -0.40 8.25 11.41
C ILE A 5 -1.04 8.37 10.02
N LYS A 6 -0.43 9.13 9.12
CA LYS A 6 -0.95 9.31 7.75
C LYS A 6 -0.95 8.01 6.96
N LEU A 7 0.04 7.15 7.19
CA LEU A 7 0.12 5.84 6.57
C LEU A 7 -0.97 4.88 7.08
N LEU A 8 -1.29 4.95 8.38
CA LEU A 8 -2.40 4.20 8.97
C LEU A 8 -3.76 4.65 8.41
N GLU A 9 -3.99 5.95 8.34
CA GLU A 9 -5.20 6.52 7.72
C GLU A 9 -5.35 6.06 6.26
N ALA A 10 -4.27 6.15 5.48
CA ALA A 10 -4.27 5.72 4.09
C ALA A 10 -4.53 4.22 3.93
N ASN A 11 -3.98 3.38 4.83
CA ASN A 11 -4.27 1.94 4.84
C ASN A 11 -5.75 1.65 5.02
N GLN A 12 -6.42 2.35 5.95
CA GLN A 12 -7.86 2.17 6.19
C GLN A 12 -8.70 2.59 4.98
N ILE A 13 -8.31 3.67 4.29
CA ILE A 13 -8.99 4.14 3.08
C ILE A 13 -8.80 3.14 1.93
N LEU A 14 -7.56 2.69 1.72
CA LEU A 14 -7.24 1.78 0.62
C LEU A 14 -7.83 0.39 0.84
N ALA A 15 -7.89 -0.11 2.08
CA ALA A 15 -8.49 -1.42 2.38
C ALA A 15 -9.97 -1.48 1.92
N GLN A 16 -10.71 -0.39 2.07
CA GLN A 16 -12.11 -0.31 1.64
C GLN A 16 -12.30 -0.49 0.13
N VAL A 17 -11.27 -0.22 -0.68
CA VAL A 17 -11.37 -0.23 -2.14
C VAL A 17 -10.60 -1.39 -2.75
N LEU A 18 -9.44 -1.71 -2.21
CA LEU A 18 -8.51 -2.71 -2.73
C LEU A 18 -8.88 -4.14 -2.33
N ASP A 19 -9.80 -4.33 -1.38
CA ASP A 19 -10.38 -5.65 -1.08
C ASP A 19 -11.41 -6.09 -2.14
N SER A 20 -11.85 -5.18 -3.01
CA SER A 20 -12.59 -5.54 -4.22
C SER A 20 -11.61 -5.85 -5.35
N GLU A 21 -11.88 -6.87 -6.18
CA GLU A 21 -11.04 -7.31 -7.31
C GLU A 21 -10.77 -6.21 -8.38
N ARG A 22 -11.22 -4.96 -8.16
CA ARG A 22 -11.04 -3.80 -9.04
C ARG A 22 -10.18 -2.71 -8.42
N GLY A 23 -9.02 -3.07 -7.87
CA GLY A 23 -8.02 -2.09 -7.43
C GLY A 23 -7.42 -1.27 -8.57
N SER A 24 -7.62 -1.67 -9.83
CA SER A 24 -7.13 -0.98 -11.04
C SER A 24 -7.66 0.43 -11.25
N GLU A 25 -8.71 0.85 -10.53
CA GLU A 25 -9.32 2.19 -10.69
C GLU A 25 -8.93 3.21 -9.61
N ILE A 26 -8.18 2.83 -8.57
CA ILE A 26 -7.82 3.80 -7.53
C ILE A 26 -6.76 4.78 -8.07
N ASN A 27 -7.05 6.07 -7.93
CA ASN A 27 -6.16 7.16 -8.27
C ASN A 27 -6.33 8.28 -7.25
N VAL A 28 -5.49 9.33 -7.33
CA VAL A 28 -5.53 10.47 -6.39
C VAL A 28 -6.93 11.06 -6.25
N LYS A 29 -7.71 11.17 -7.35
CA LYS A 29 -9.09 11.71 -7.31
C LYS A 29 -10.01 10.83 -6.47
N LYS A 30 -9.99 9.51 -6.70
CA LYS A 30 -10.84 8.54 -5.98
C LYS A 30 -10.41 8.42 -4.52
N PHE A 31 -9.10 8.42 -4.24
CA PHE A 31 -8.56 8.46 -2.88
C PHE A 31 -9.02 9.71 -2.12
N CYS A 32 -8.82 10.90 -2.69
CA CYS A 32 -9.20 12.17 -2.06
C CYS A 32 -10.71 12.23 -1.75
N LYS A 33 -11.54 11.68 -2.64
CA LYS A 33 -13.00 11.58 -2.40
C LYS A 33 -13.33 10.72 -1.18
N LEU A 34 -12.65 9.58 -1.03
CA LEU A 34 -12.86 8.67 0.10
C LEU A 34 -12.28 9.21 1.40
N ALA A 35 -11.13 9.89 1.31
CA ALA A 35 -10.44 10.51 2.44
C ALA A 35 -11.04 11.86 2.88
N ALA A 36 -12.08 12.34 2.17
CA ALA A 36 -12.65 13.67 2.33
C ALA A 36 -11.58 14.79 2.37
N CYS A 37 -10.57 14.70 1.50
CA CYS A 37 -9.45 15.64 1.47
C CYS A 37 -9.22 16.23 0.08
N SER A 38 -8.46 17.33 0.02
CA SER A 38 -8.10 17.97 -1.25
C SER A 38 -6.89 17.30 -1.90
N ARG A 39 -6.72 17.45 -3.23
CA ARG A 39 -5.50 16.97 -3.91
C ARG A 39 -4.22 17.62 -3.39
N PRO A 40 -4.15 18.95 -3.14
CA PRO A 40 -2.98 19.55 -2.48
C PRO A 40 -2.65 18.90 -1.13
N THR A 41 -3.66 18.65 -0.30
CA THR A 41 -3.49 17.95 0.98
C THR A 41 -2.94 16.53 0.78
N PHE A 42 -3.41 15.81 -0.24
CA PHE A 42 -2.86 14.50 -0.58
C PHE A 42 -1.38 14.58 -0.93
N TYR A 43 -1.00 15.46 -1.86
CA TYR A 43 0.39 15.56 -2.32
C TYR A 43 1.34 16.00 -1.19
N ALA A 44 0.88 16.87 -0.29
CA ALA A 44 1.66 17.30 0.88
C ALA A 44 1.94 16.16 1.87
N HIS A 45 1.03 15.19 2.00
CA HIS A 45 1.19 14.08 2.94
C HIS A 45 1.81 12.83 2.32
N TYR A 46 1.54 12.56 1.05
CA TYR A 46 1.75 11.24 0.44
C TYR A 46 2.67 11.26 -0.79
N GLY A 47 2.88 12.42 -1.42
CA GLY A 47 3.72 12.57 -2.61
C GLY A 47 3.08 12.04 -3.91
N SER A 48 2.82 10.74 -4.01
CA SER A 48 2.11 10.13 -5.15
C SER A 48 1.39 8.84 -4.75
N MET A 49 0.57 8.28 -5.64
CA MET A 49 -0.05 6.97 -5.37
C MET A 49 1.02 5.88 -5.33
N ARG A 50 2.05 5.95 -6.18
CA ARG A 50 3.21 5.06 -6.11
C ARG A 50 3.96 5.17 -4.80
N GLN A 51 4.30 6.39 -4.36
CA GLN A 51 5.03 6.58 -3.11
C GLN A 51 4.23 6.06 -1.91
N LEU A 52 2.95 6.41 -1.84
CA LEU A 52 2.06 5.90 -0.80
C LEU A 52 2.00 4.36 -0.80
N SER A 53 1.80 3.76 -1.97
CA SER A 53 1.66 2.31 -2.10
C SER A 53 2.96 1.57 -1.72
N ALA A 54 4.12 2.12 -2.09
CA ALA A 54 5.42 1.57 -1.74
C ALA A 54 5.70 1.66 -0.23
N GLU A 55 5.49 2.83 0.39
CA GLU A 55 5.69 2.99 1.83
C GLU A 55 4.72 2.11 2.64
N LEU A 56 3.48 1.93 2.15
CA LEU A 56 2.49 1.07 2.79
C LEU A 56 2.84 -0.41 2.67
N LEU A 57 3.30 -0.85 1.49
CA LEU A 57 3.77 -2.23 1.27
C LEU A 57 4.95 -2.55 2.19
N LEU A 58 5.96 -1.67 2.26
CA LEU A 58 7.10 -1.84 3.15
C LEU A 58 6.65 -1.94 4.62
N LYS A 59 5.77 -1.05 5.07
CA LYS A 59 5.26 -1.08 6.44
C LYS A 59 4.53 -2.37 6.77
N LYS A 60 3.72 -2.90 5.84
CA LYS A 60 3.02 -4.18 6.00
C LYS A 60 4.01 -5.34 6.04
N LEU A 61 5.00 -5.36 5.14
CA LEU A 61 6.04 -6.40 5.16
C LEU A 61 6.80 -6.36 6.49
N ASP A 62 7.27 -5.20 6.95
CA ASP A 62 7.99 -5.05 8.22
C ASP A 62 7.20 -5.57 9.44
N GLN A 63 5.87 -5.39 9.45
CA GLN A 63 5.01 -5.89 10.53
C GLN A 63 4.87 -7.43 10.55
N HIS A 64 5.05 -8.07 9.40
CA HIS A 64 4.84 -9.51 9.23
C HIS A 64 6.13 -10.30 8.97
N LEU A 65 7.24 -9.61 8.76
CA LEU A 65 8.55 -10.15 8.48
C LEU A 65 9.36 -10.26 9.77
N TYR A 66 9.34 -11.45 10.37
CA TYR A 66 10.09 -11.74 11.59
C TYR A 66 11.17 -12.79 11.32
N PHE A 67 12.37 -12.34 10.97
CA PHE A 67 13.53 -13.22 10.79
C PHE A 67 14.45 -13.16 12.00
N ALA A 68 14.03 -13.78 13.11
CA ALA A 68 15.00 -14.14 14.15
C ALA A 68 15.85 -15.32 13.65
N THR A 69 17.16 -15.28 13.87
CA THR A 69 18.14 -16.28 13.41
C THR A 69 17.79 -17.72 13.82
N SER A 70 17.15 -17.91 14.98
CA SER A 70 16.68 -19.21 15.47
C SER A 70 15.26 -19.60 15.03
N ASN A 71 14.54 -18.72 14.34
CA ASN A 71 13.12 -18.89 14.03
C ASN A 71 12.76 -18.56 12.57
N TYR A 72 13.75 -18.64 11.67
CA TYR A 72 13.61 -18.30 10.27
C TYR A 72 12.44 -19.02 9.57
N GLY A 73 12.32 -20.34 9.77
CA GLY A 73 11.27 -21.14 9.15
C GLY A 73 9.85 -20.71 9.53
N ASN A 74 9.60 -20.41 10.81
CA ASN A 74 8.30 -19.88 11.23
C ASN A 74 8.10 -18.44 10.77
N GLY A 75 9.16 -17.62 10.72
CA GLY A 75 9.14 -16.28 10.14
C GLY A 75 8.66 -16.30 8.69
N LEU A 76 9.27 -17.15 7.87
CA LEU A 76 8.88 -17.35 6.47
C LEU A 76 7.46 -17.88 6.35
N LYS A 77 7.06 -18.88 7.15
CA LYS A 77 5.69 -19.40 7.15
C LYS A 77 4.66 -18.31 7.46
N ARG A 78 4.92 -17.46 8.46
CA ARG A 78 4.05 -16.33 8.83
C ARG A 78 3.94 -15.32 7.70
N LEU A 79 5.06 -14.96 7.07
CA LEU A 79 5.09 -14.04 5.94
C LEU A 79 4.26 -14.59 4.77
N LEU A 80 4.49 -15.84 4.36
CA LEU A 80 3.75 -16.47 3.27
C LEU A 80 2.26 -16.57 3.57
N THR A 81 1.90 -16.93 4.81
CA THR A 81 0.49 -17.00 5.25
C THR A 81 -0.17 -15.62 5.18
N TYR A 82 0.56 -14.57 5.60
CA TYR A 82 0.09 -13.19 5.50
C TYR A 82 -0.10 -12.77 4.04
N MET A 83 0.87 -13.05 3.17
CA MET A 83 0.80 -12.71 1.75
C MET A 83 -0.36 -13.41 1.04
N GLU A 84 -0.64 -14.67 1.39
CA GLU A 84 -1.80 -15.38 0.85
C GLU A 84 -3.12 -14.78 1.36
N LYS A 85 -3.21 -14.45 2.65
CA LYS A 85 -4.41 -13.84 3.25
C LYS A 85 -4.73 -12.49 2.62
N GLU A 86 -3.73 -11.66 2.37
CA GLU A 86 -3.87 -10.29 1.88
C GLU A 86 -3.54 -10.16 0.38
N ARG A 87 -3.59 -11.27 -0.36
CA ARG A 87 -3.10 -11.37 -1.74
C ARG A 87 -3.64 -10.26 -2.64
N CYS A 88 -4.96 -10.05 -2.64
CA CYS A 88 -5.60 -9.03 -3.47
C CYS A 88 -5.08 -7.62 -3.15
N PHE A 89 -5.00 -7.29 -1.85
CA PHE A 89 -4.51 -6.00 -1.40
C PHE A 89 -3.05 -5.76 -1.82
N ILE A 90 -2.19 -6.76 -1.63
CA ILE A 90 -0.76 -6.69 -1.99
C ILE A 90 -0.59 -6.55 -3.51
N LEU A 91 -1.31 -7.35 -4.31
CA LEU A 91 -1.26 -7.27 -5.77
C LEU A 91 -1.74 -5.90 -6.28
N ASN A 92 -2.77 -5.33 -5.65
CA ASN A 92 -3.25 -4.00 -6.01
C ASN A 92 -2.25 -2.89 -5.65
N LEU A 93 -1.55 -2.98 -4.51
CA LEU A 93 -0.45 -2.05 -4.20
C LEU A 93 0.68 -2.15 -5.23
N LEU A 94 1.05 -3.36 -5.64
CA LEU A 94 2.06 -3.57 -6.67
C LEU A 94 1.63 -2.97 -8.01
N ALA A 95 0.37 -3.17 -8.41
CA ALA A 95 -0.18 -2.58 -9.64
C ALA A 95 -0.10 -1.03 -9.62
N LEU A 96 -0.37 -0.39 -8.48
CA LEU A 96 -0.25 1.06 -8.33
C LEU A 96 1.20 1.55 -8.41
N ILE A 97 2.14 0.76 -7.88
CA ILE A 97 3.57 1.06 -7.96
C ILE A 97 4.04 1.00 -9.42
N ASP A 98 3.58 0.01 -10.18
CA ASP A 98 3.99 -0.20 -11.57
C ASP A 98 3.28 0.74 -12.56
N ALA A 99 2.03 1.12 -12.33
CA ALA A 99 1.27 2.03 -13.19
C ALA A 99 1.97 3.39 -13.40
N GLU A 100 2.64 3.92 -12.37
CA GLU A 100 3.38 5.19 -12.48
C GLU A 100 4.77 5.03 -13.14
N LYS A 101 5.33 3.82 -13.31
CA LYS A 101 6.59 3.62 -14.04
C LYS A 101 6.44 3.90 -15.55
N GLY A 102 5.27 3.62 -16.12
CA GLY A 102 4.99 3.87 -17.55
C GLY A 102 4.71 5.33 -17.90
N SER A 103 4.55 6.21 -16.90
CA SER A 103 4.15 7.61 -17.11
C SER A 103 5.34 8.59 -17.20
N GLN A 104 6.58 8.13 -17.05
CA GLN A 104 7.80 8.95 -17.09
C GLN A 104 8.51 8.97 -18.47
N GLN A 105 7.83 8.55 -19.55
CA GLN A 105 8.39 8.52 -20.91
C GLN A 105 7.80 9.56 -21.89
N LEU A 106 7.17 10.64 -21.41
CA LEU A 106 6.68 11.74 -22.25
C LEU A 106 7.14 13.10 -21.71
#